data_AF-A0A8H3AZU2-F1
#
_entry.id   AF-A0A8H3AZU2-F1
#
_cell.length_a   1.000
_cell.length_b   1.000
_cell.length_c   1.000
_cell.angle_alpha   90.00
_cell.angle_beta   90.00
_cell.angle_gamma   90.00
#
_symmetry.space_group_name_H-M   'P 1'
#
loop_
_entity.id
_entity.type
_entity.pdbx_description
1 polymer ?
#
loop_
_entity_poly.entity_id
_entity_poly.type
_entity_poly.pdbx_seq_one_letter_code
_entity_poly.pdbx_strand_id
1 'polypeptide(L)' 'MKLILRAVIALVMTITISAAPLPDPAPLGGFCGGIIGIQCEKGLVCKLEGNFPDAGGICVKKGYRAK' A
#
# COMPACT_ATOMS: atom_id res chain seq x y z
N MET A 1 -34.54 -8.86 24.25
CA MET A 1 -34.13 -9.42 22.93
C MET A 1 -33.62 -8.36 21.93
N LYS A 2 -34.36 -7.28 21.65
CA LYS A 2 -33.94 -6.21 20.69
C LYS A 2 -32.61 -5.52 21.06
N LEU A 3 -32.32 -5.38 22.35
CA LEU A 3 -31.08 -4.77 22.84
C LEU A 3 -29.85 -5.67 22.61
N ILE A 4 -30.00 -6.98 22.85
CA ILE A 4 -28.97 -7.99 22.57
C ILE A 4 -28.73 -8.08 21.05
N LEU A 5 -29.80 -8.07 20.24
CA LEU A 5 -29.70 -8.09 18.78
C LEU A 5 -28.94 -6.87 18.23
N ARG A 6 -29.19 -5.67 18.77
CA ARG A 6 -28.45 -4.45 18.40
C ARG A 6 -26.99 -4.49 18.82
N ALA A 7 -26.69 -5.03 20.01
CA ALA A 7 -25.32 -5.19 20.48
C ALA A 7 -24.52 -6.19 19.62
N VAL A 8 -25.14 -7.30 19.20
CA VAL A 8 -24.50 -8.29 18.32
C VAL A 8 -24.25 -7.72 16.92
N ILE A 9 -25.19 -6.95 16.35
CA ILE A 9 -24.99 -6.29 15.06
C ILE A 9 -23.85 -5.26 15.11
N ALA A 10 -23.77 -4.48 16.19
CA ALA A 10 -22.68 -3.53 16.39
C ALA A 10 -21.32 -4.23 16.60
N LEU A 11 -21.30 -5.37 17.29
CA LEU A 11 -20.10 -6.18 17.51
C LEU A 11 -19.60 -6.80 16.20
N VAL A 12 -20.48 -7.34 15.35
CA VAL A 12 -20.07 -7.98 14.07
C VAL A 12 -19.47 -6.97 13.08
N MET A 13 -19.96 -5.72 13.07
CA MET A 13 -19.47 -4.66 12.18
C MET A 13 -18.05 -4.16 12.52
N THR A 14 -17.56 -4.40 13.74
CA THR A 14 -16.20 -3.99 14.12
C THR A 14 -15.15 -5.08 13.92
N ILE A 15 -15.54 -6.34 13.72
CA ILE A 15 -14.61 -7.48 13.58
C ILE A 15 -14.17 -7.71 12.12
N THR A 16 -14.85 -7.11 11.13
CA THR A 16 -14.42 -7.18 9.72
C THR A 16 -13.39 -6.09 9.43
N ILE A 17 -12.21 -6.18 10.05
CA ILE A 17 -11.03 -5.44 9.60
C ILE A 17 -10.65 -6.04 8.24
N SER A 18 -11.21 -5.45 7.18
CA SER A 18 -10.97 -5.86 5.80
C SER A 18 -9.50 -5.61 5.48
N ALA A 19 -8.71 -6.67 5.33
CA ALA A 19 -7.45 -6.59 4.60
C ALA A 19 -7.81 -6.14 3.18
N ALA A 20 -7.66 -4.84 2.90
CA ALA A 20 -7.79 -4.33 1.55
C ALA A 20 -6.85 -5.15 0.65
N PRO A 21 -7.26 -5.53 -0.57
CA PRO A 21 -6.36 -6.17 -1.52
C PRO A 21 -5.07 -5.35 -1.62
N LEU A 22 -3.92 -6.03 -1.55
CA LEU A 22 -2.64 -5.35 -1.74
C LEU A 22 -2.67 -4.64 -3.10
N PRO A 23 -2.16 -3.41 -3.19
CA PRO A 23 -2.11 -2.69 -4.46
C PRO A 23 -1.30 -3.47 -5.48
N ASP A 24 -1.74 -3.43 -6.75
CA ASP A 24 -0.98 -4.00 -7.86
C ASP A 24 0.41 -3.37 -7.96
N PRO A 25 1.41 -4.08 -8.54
CA PRO A 25 2.73 -3.52 -8.76
C PRO A 25 2.66 -2.25 -9.63
N ALA A 26 3.36 -1.20 -9.19
CA ALA A 26 3.36 0.09 -9.86
C ALA A 26 4.16 0.07 -11.18
N PRO A 27 3.63 0.65 -12.27
CA PRO A 27 4.31 0.73 -13.56
C PRO A 27 5.44 1.78 -13.54
N LEU A 28 6.17 1.91 -14.66
CA LEU A 28 7.19 2.95 -14.84
C LEU A 28 6.60 4.35 -14.62
N GLY A 29 7.21 5.13 -13.73
CA GLY A 29 6.70 6.45 -13.32
C GLY A 29 5.62 6.40 -12.25
N GLY A 30 5.13 5.23 -11.86
CA GLY A 30 4.16 5.04 -10.79
C GLY A 30 4.78 5.18 -9.39
N PHE A 31 3.93 5.47 -8.41
CA PHE A 31 4.32 5.58 -7.00
C PHE A 31 4.67 4.21 -6.40
N CYS A 32 5.72 4.16 -5.59
CA CYS A 32 6.19 2.95 -4.91
C CYS A 32 6.67 3.26 -3.49
N GLY A 33 6.86 2.22 -2.67
CA GLY A 33 7.28 2.35 -1.28
C GLY A 33 6.13 2.80 -0.37
N GLY A 34 6.42 3.73 0.55
CA GLY A 34 5.49 4.19 1.58
C GLY A 34 5.25 3.14 2.67
N ILE A 35 4.35 3.46 3.61
CA ILE A 35 3.98 2.55 4.71
C ILE A 35 3.41 1.21 4.24
N ILE A 36 2.80 1.18 3.05
CA ILE A 36 2.25 -0.04 2.42
C ILE A 36 3.33 -0.83 1.67
N GLY A 37 4.45 -0.20 1.32
CA GLY A 37 5.54 -0.86 0.61
C GLY A 37 5.20 -1.25 -0.82
N ILE A 38 4.53 -0.39 -1.59
CA ILE A 38 4.09 -0.69 -2.97
C ILE A 38 5.30 -1.09 -3.84
N GLN A 39 5.27 -2.29 -4.42
CA GLN A 39 6.33 -2.79 -5.29
C GLN A 39 6.18 -2.26 -6.72
N CYS A 40 7.29 -2.16 -7.45
CA CYS A 40 7.27 -1.86 -8.88
C CYS A 40 7.09 -3.13 -9.71
N GLU A 41 6.64 -2.98 -10.96
CA GLU A 41 6.68 -4.03 -11.97
C GLU A 41 8.09 -4.60 -12.17
N LYS A 42 8.18 -5.83 -12.69
CA LYS A 42 9.45 -6.53 -12.93
C LYS A 42 10.39 -5.70 -13.80
N GLY A 43 11.65 -5.59 -13.38
CA GLY A 43 12.70 -4.84 -14.10
C GLY A 43 12.80 -3.37 -13.74
N LEU A 44 11.90 -2.86 -12.90
CA LEU A 44 11.96 -1.51 -12.34
C LEU A 44 12.53 -1.53 -10.92
N VAL A 45 13.00 -0.37 -10.47
CA VAL A 45 13.45 -0.13 -9.10
C VAL A 45 12.74 1.09 -8.54
N CYS A 46 12.37 1.04 -7.26
CA CYS A 46 11.76 2.18 -6.58
C CYS A 46 12.85 3.20 -6.22
N LYS A 47 12.84 4.36 -6.88
CA LYS A 47 13.69 5.49 -6.50
C LYS A 47 13.01 6.25 -5.38
N LEU A 48 13.38 5.93 -4.14
CA LEU A 48 12.90 6.63 -2.96
C LEU A 48 13.34 8.10 -2.97
N GLU A 49 12.46 8.99 -2.52
CA GLU A 49 12.73 10.44 -2.44
C GLU A 49 13.29 10.85 -1.06
N GLY A 50 13.46 9.90 -0.14
CA GLY A 50 13.97 10.15 1.20
C GLY A 50 14.69 8.94 1.82
N ASN A 51 15.34 9.16 2.96
CA ASN A 51 16.03 8.13 3.75
C ASN A 51 15.35 7.95 5.11
N PHE A 52 14.12 7.45 5.07
CA PHE A 52 13.32 7.11 6.25
C PHE A 52 12.47 5.86 5.95
N PRO A 53 12.03 5.11 6.98
CA PRO A 53 11.52 3.74 6.81
C PRO A 53 10.29 3.63 5.89
N ASP A 54 9.47 4.66 5.84
CA ASP A 54 8.23 4.77 5.09
C ASP A 54 8.34 5.75 3.90
N ALA A 55 9.56 5.98 3.39
CA ALA A 55 9.77 6.80 2.21
C ALA A 55 8.99 6.26 1.01
N GLY A 56 8.30 7.17 0.33
CA GLY A 56 7.74 6.94 -1.00
C GLY A 56 8.76 7.23 -2.10
N GLY A 57 8.43 6.84 -3.32
CA GLY A 57 9.26 7.09 -4.47
C GLY A 57 8.55 6.82 -5.79
N ILE A 58 9.35 6.77 -6.86
CA ILE A 58 8.86 6.53 -8.23
C ILE A 58 9.59 5.33 -8.84
N CYS A 59 8.85 4.47 -9.52
CA CYS A 59 9.41 3.35 -10.26
C CYS A 59 10.20 3.83 -11.49
N VAL A 60 11.48 3.49 -11.55
CA VAL A 60 12.37 3.84 -12.66
C VAL A 60 13.06 2.59 -13.21
N LYS A 61 13.59 2.67 -14.44
CA LYS A 61 14.42 1.58 -14.99
C LYS A 61 15.69 1.43 -14.16
N LYS A 62 16.09 0.18 -13.89
CA LYS A 62 17.37 -0.12 -13.23
C LYS A 62 18.52 0.51 -14.03
N GLY A 63 19.27 1.43 -13.42
CA GLY A 63 20.36 2.17 -14.07
C GLY A 63 19.99 3.54 -14.65
N TYR A 64 18.74 4.00 -14.48
CA TYR A 64 18.38 5.38 -14.83
C TYR A 64 19.19 6.37 -14.00
N ARG A 65 20.04 7.18 -14.65
CA ARG A 65 20.68 8.35 -14.06
C ARG A 65 19.88 9.57 -14.48
N ALA A 66 19.39 10.33 -13.51
CA ALA A 66 18.89 11.68 -13.79
C ALA A 66 20.07 12.48 -14.38
N LYS A 67 19.88 13.00 -15.58
CA LYS A 67 20.87 13.83 -16.27
C LYS A 67 20.82 15.24 -15.71
#